data_AF-A0A9D6MFA8-F1
#
_entry.id   AF-A0A9D6MFA8-F1
#
_cell.length_a   1.000
_cell.length_b   1.000
_cell.length_c   1.000
_cell.angle_alpha   90.00
_cell.angle_beta   90.00
_cell.angle_gamma   90.00
#
_symmetry.space_group_name_H-M   'P 1'
#
loop_
_entity.id
_entity.type
_entity.pdbx_description
1 polymer ?
#
loop_
_entity_poly.entity_id
_entity_poly.type
_entity_poly.pdbx_seq_one_letter_code
_entity_poly.pdbx_strand_id
1 'polypeptide(L)'
;MLTMFVTRNQTDRNAELERFRDTFKQNSPPYFCLAAVCGIAMANGMRAIFAVKDDAQIAYDTRYADSFRNSYSAFWRVFGAEEIDQQAYQMSIPLQLNPLADVKHRARAVARRRNWLEIIRSTRRAMLEDRTSHTPAAIEEVSSAFFPLEGRGQHDERNT
;
A
#
# COMPACT_ATOMS: atom_id res chain seq x y z
N MET A 1 10.89 12.45 -9.85
CA MET A 1 11.09 11.73 -8.56
C MET A 1 10.33 10.42 -8.65
N LEU A 2 10.93 9.28 -8.30
CA LEU A 2 10.23 7.99 -8.32
C LEU A 2 9.36 7.85 -7.07
N THR A 3 8.09 7.48 -7.27
CA THR A 3 7.04 7.47 -6.25
C THR A 3 6.24 6.18 -6.32
N MET A 4 5.80 5.67 -5.15
CA MET A 4 4.90 4.53 -5.04
C MET A 4 3.53 4.95 -4.51
N PHE A 5 2.47 4.46 -5.15
CA PHE A 5 1.10 4.59 -4.68
C PHE A 5 0.65 3.31 -3.96
N VAL A 6 -0.04 3.47 -2.84
CA VAL A 6 -0.56 2.36 -2.05
C VAL A 6 -2.07 2.55 -1.83
N THR A 7 -2.83 1.48 -2.07
CA THR A 7 -4.28 1.39 -1.85
C THR A 7 -4.60 0.22 -0.92
N ARG A 8 -5.82 0.19 -0.37
CA ARG A 8 -6.27 -0.91 0.51
C ARG A 8 -7.75 -1.21 0.31
N ASN A 9 -8.10 -2.49 0.24
CA ASN A 9 -9.48 -2.96 0.23
C ASN A 9 -10.05 -3.09 1.66
N GLN A 10 -11.32 -2.73 1.83
CA GLN A 10 -12.07 -2.85 3.08
C GLN A 10 -12.64 -4.29 3.22
N THR A 11 -11.98 -5.17 3.98
CA THR A 11 -12.51 -6.50 4.33
C THR A 11 -12.07 -6.93 5.72
N ASP A 12 -12.97 -7.58 6.45
CA ASP A 12 -12.81 -8.10 7.81
C ASP A 12 -12.75 -9.64 7.87
N ARG A 13 -12.97 -10.34 6.75
CA ARG A 13 -13.02 -11.81 6.68
C ARG A 13 -11.67 -12.39 6.26
N ASN A 14 -10.85 -12.80 7.23
CA ASN A 14 -9.65 -13.57 6.94
C ASN A 14 -9.35 -14.57 8.07
N ALA A 15 -9.54 -15.87 7.80
CA ALA A 15 -9.28 -16.94 8.76
C ALA A 15 -7.81 -17.02 9.19
N GLU A 16 -6.87 -16.59 8.33
CA GLU A 16 -5.44 -16.60 8.63
C GLU A 16 -5.04 -15.47 9.60
N LEU A 17 -5.94 -14.53 9.89
CA LEU A 17 -5.70 -13.43 10.82
C LEU A 17 -5.48 -13.91 12.26
N GLU A 18 -6.17 -14.97 12.68
CA GLU A 18 -5.99 -15.54 14.03
C GLU A 18 -4.61 -16.17 14.18
N ARG A 19 -4.19 -17.00 13.21
CA ARG A 19 -2.84 -17.58 13.17
C ARG A 19 -1.75 -16.51 13.19
N PHE A 20 -1.95 -15.41 12.46
CA PHE A 20 -1.05 -14.27 12.49
C PHE A 20 -0.95 -13.68 13.90
N ARG A 21 -2.09 -13.46 14.56
CA ARG A 21 -2.15 -12.87 15.92
C ARG A 21 -1.47 -13.76 16.95
N ASP A 22 -1.61 -15.07 16.82
CA ASP A 22 -0.96 -16.04 17.72
C ASP A 22 0.56 -16.05 17.55
N THR A 23 1.02 -15.98 16.29
CA THR A 23 2.44 -16.00 15.93
C THR A 23 3.13 -14.67 16.25
N PHE A 24 2.47 -13.55 15.95
CA PHE A 24 3.04 -12.20 16.01
C PHE A 24 2.29 -11.32 17.01
N LYS A 25 2.22 -11.75 18.27
CA LYS A 25 1.45 -11.11 19.36
C LYS A 25 1.64 -9.59 19.54
N GLN A 26 2.75 -9.04 19.06
CA GLN A 26 3.05 -7.60 19.18
C GLN A 26 2.86 -6.81 17.88
N ASN A 27 2.49 -7.45 16.78
CA ASN A 27 2.30 -6.82 15.47
C ASN A 27 0.84 -6.93 15.00
N SER A 28 0.54 -6.22 13.92
CA SER A 28 -0.67 -6.43 13.11
C SER A 28 -0.26 -6.50 11.63
N PRO A 29 -1.07 -7.15 10.78
CA PRO A 29 -0.72 -7.34 9.37
C PRO A 29 -0.39 -6.05 8.59
N PRO A 30 -1.11 -4.91 8.78
CA PRO A 30 -0.79 -3.66 8.09
C PRO A 30 0.67 -3.20 8.27
N TYR A 31 1.27 -3.44 9.44
CA TYR A 31 2.67 -3.09 9.67
C TYR A 31 3.64 -3.94 8.84
N PHE A 32 3.31 -5.21 8.61
CA PHE A 32 4.12 -6.10 7.78
C PHE A 32 4.00 -5.70 6.30
N CYS A 33 2.79 -5.39 5.85
CA CYS A 33 2.58 -4.83 4.51
C CYS A 33 3.37 -3.53 4.31
N LEU A 34 3.31 -2.60 5.28
CA LEU A 34 4.10 -1.37 5.22
C LEU A 34 5.61 -1.64 5.15
N ALA A 35 6.11 -2.55 5.98
CA ALA A 35 7.52 -2.96 5.96
C ALA A 35 7.93 -3.52 4.58
N ALA A 36 7.09 -4.36 3.96
CA ALA A 36 7.33 -4.89 2.63
C ALA A 36 7.33 -3.77 1.57
N VAL A 37 6.32 -2.90 1.57
CA VAL A 37 6.22 -1.72 0.68
C VAL A 37 7.46 -0.84 0.80
N CYS A 38 7.95 -0.58 2.02
CA CYS A 38 9.21 0.15 2.21
C CYS A 38 10.40 -0.56 1.57
N GLY A 39 10.52 -1.89 1.73
CA GLY A 39 11.56 -2.68 1.09
C GLY A 39 11.54 -2.58 -0.45
N ILE A 40 10.34 -2.68 -1.04
CA ILE A 40 10.14 -2.51 -2.49
C ILE A 40 10.56 -1.10 -2.92
N ALA A 41 10.09 -0.07 -2.22
CA ALA A 41 10.39 1.32 -2.54
C ALA A 41 11.90 1.60 -2.48
N MET A 42 12.57 1.10 -1.43
CA MET A 42 14.01 1.21 -1.26
C MET A 42 14.81 0.47 -2.35
N ALA A 43 14.34 -0.68 -2.81
CA ALA A 43 14.94 -1.38 -3.96
C ALA A 43 14.83 -0.53 -5.24
N ASN A 44 13.74 0.23 -5.38
CA ASN A 44 13.48 1.14 -6.49
C ASN A 44 14.15 2.52 -6.36
N GLY A 45 14.93 2.78 -5.30
CA GLY A 45 15.55 4.10 -5.08
C GLY A 45 14.53 5.21 -4.78
N MET A 46 13.30 4.84 -4.41
CA MET A 46 12.26 5.79 -4.02
C MET A 46 12.54 6.36 -2.64
N ARG A 47 12.15 7.62 -2.44
CA ARG A 47 12.35 8.35 -1.17
C ARG A 47 11.05 8.64 -0.44
N ALA A 48 9.90 8.37 -1.07
CA ALA A 48 8.59 8.64 -0.51
C ALA A 48 7.56 7.60 -0.97
N ILE A 49 6.55 7.39 -0.12
CA ILE A 49 5.29 6.71 -0.43
C ILE A 49 4.18 7.75 -0.42
N PHE A 50 3.27 7.64 -1.38
CA PHE A 50 2.03 8.40 -1.41
C PHE A 50 0.88 7.42 -1.12
N ALA A 51 0.24 7.61 0.03
CA ALA A 51 -0.91 6.83 0.43
C ALA A 51 -2.18 7.59 0.08
N VAL A 52 -3.02 7.02 -0.79
CA VAL A 52 -4.33 7.60 -1.12
C VAL A 52 -5.17 7.63 0.14
N LYS A 53 -5.89 8.72 0.42
CA LYS A 53 -6.74 8.89 1.63
C LYS A 53 -7.90 7.90 1.68
N ASP A 54 -8.49 7.74 2.85
CA ASP A 54 -9.58 6.81 3.11
C ASP A 54 -10.80 7.04 2.20
N ASP A 55 -11.19 8.29 2.01
CA ASP A 55 -12.33 8.72 1.19
C ASP A 55 -12.03 8.81 -0.32
N ALA A 56 -10.74 8.79 -0.68
CA ALA A 56 -10.28 8.79 -2.07
C ALA A 56 -9.96 7.38 -2.61
N GLN A 57 -10.15 6.32 -1.81
CA GLN A 57 -9.96 4.94 -2.27
C GLN A 57 -11.05 4.54 -3.27
N ILE A 58 -10.67 3.78 -4.30
CA ILE A 58 -11.61 3.20 -5.28
C ILE A 58 -12.67 2.31 -4.59
N ALA A 59 -12.28 1.62 -3.51
CA ALA A 59 -13.14 0.74 -2.74
C ALA A 59 -13.79 1.43 -1.53
N TYR A 60 -13.95 2.75 -1.55
CA TYR A 60 -14.57 3.49 -0.45
C TYR A 60 -16.07 3.18 -0.33
N ASP A 61 -16.48 2.76 0.85
CA ASP A 61 -17.88 2.54 1.22
C ASP A 61 -18.23 3.39 2.45
N THR A 62 -19.24 4.25 2.29
CA THR A 62 -19.69 5.17 3.34
C THR A 62 -20.17 4.45 4.59
N ARG A 63 -20.62 3.19 4.48
CA ARG A 63 -21.03 2.34 5.61
C ARG A 63 -19.89 2.05 6.58
N TYR A 64 -18.65 2.09 6.12
CA TYR A 64 -17.45 1.80 6.91
C TYR A 64 -16.52 3.02 7.03
N ALA A 65 -16.99 4.23 6.69
CA ALA A 65 -16.15 5.42 6.61
C ALA A 65 -15.35 5.67 7.90
N ASP A 66 -16.01 5.65 9.06
CA ASP A 66 -15.36 5.96 10.34
C ASP A 66 -14.35 4.89 10.75
N SER A 67 -14.72 3.60 10.63
CA SER A 67 -13.79 2.50 10.96
C SER A 67 -12.60 2.45 9.99
N PHE A 68 -12.81 2.81 8.73
CA PHE A 68 -11.75 2.87 7.74
C PHE A 68 -10.80 4.03 7.98
N ARG A 69 -11.32 5.24 8.18
CA ARG A 69 -10.53 6.42 8.58
C ARG A 69 -9.66 6.15 9.80
N ASN A 70 -10.26 5.55 10.84
CA ASN A 70 -9.58 5.23 12.09
C ASN A 70 -8.53 4.12 11.94
N SER A 71 -8.71 3.17 11.03
CA SER A 71 -7.77 2.06 10.84
C SER A 71 -6.71 2.29 9.77
N TYR A 72 -6.98 3.15 8.79
CA TYR A 72 -6.13 3.37 7.62
C TYR A 72 -5.48 4.76 7.62
N SER A 73 -6.26 5.85 7.70
CA SER A 73 -5.67 7.20 7.70
C SER A 73 -4.89 7.49 8.99
N ALA A 74 -5.42 7.07 10.14
CA ALA A 74 -4.67 7.16 11.40
C ALA A 74 -3.38 6.32 11.37
N PHE A 75 -3.39 5.18 10.65
CA PHE A 75 -2.21 4.33 10.51
C PHE A 75 -1.06 5.07 9.82
N TRP A 76 -1.32 5.77 8.71
CA TRP A 76 -0.28 6.54 8.02
C TRP A 76 0.27 7.68 8.87
N ARG A 77 -0.60 8.40 9.59
CA ARG A 77 -0.20 9.49 10.49
C ARG A 77 0.71 9.00 11.63
N VAL A 78 0.50 7.79 12.15
CA VAL A 78 1.39 7.18 13.17
C VAL A 78 2.84 7.03 12.69
N PHE A 79 3.05 6.91 11.38
CA PHE A 79 4.37 6.84 10.76
C PHE A 79 4.92 8.17 10.28
N GLY A 80 4.29 9.29 10.68
CA GLY A 80 4.71 10.63 10.29
C GLY A 80 4.36 10.95 8.85
N ALA A 81 3.34 10.31 8.27
CA ALA A 81 2.82 10.73 6.98
C ALA A 81 2.10 12.09 7.14
N GLU A 82 2.43 13.02 6.26
CA GLU A 82 1.86 14.36 6.20
C GLU A 82 0.82 14.43 5.09
N GLU A 83 -0.24 15.19 5.33
CA GLU A 83 -1.25 15.44 4.31
C GLU A 83 -0.73 16.46 3.30
N ILE A 84 -0.76 16.10 2.01
CA ILE A 84 -0.20 16.95 0.94
C ILE A 84 -1.28 17.65 0.12
N ASP A 85 -2.46 17.03 -0.01
CA ASP A 85 -3.61 17.57 -0.72
C ASP A 85 -4.90 16.89 -0.22
N GLN A 86 -6.01 17.07 -0.95
CA GLN A 86 -7.30 16.46 -0.60
C GLN A 86 -7.33 14.94 -0.77
N GLN A 87 -6.37 14.33 -1.50
CA GLN A 87 -6.44 12.94 -1.94
C GLN A 87 -5.35 12.04 -1.38
N ALA A 88 -4.26 12.59 -0.84
CA ALA A 88 -3.11 11.78 -0.42
C ALA A 88 -2.39 12.25 0.84
N TYR A 89 -1.74 11.28 1.48
CA TYR A 89 -0.67 11.49 2.46
C TYR A 89 0.68 11.17 1.82
N GLN A 90 1.73 11.91 2.18
CA GLN A 90 3.11 11.61 1.82
C GLN A 90 3.88 11.15 3.05
N MET A 91 4.63 10.06 2.92
CA MET A 91 5.48 9.53 3.97
C MET A 91 6.90 9.32 3.42
N SER A 92 7.91 9.78 4.17
CA SER A 92 9.31 9.60 3.80
C SER A 92 9.78 8.15 4.01
N ILE A 93 10.70 7.71 3.15
CA ILE A 93 11.45 6.46 3.29
C ILE A 93 12.95 6.78 3.43
N PRO A 94 13.67 6.11 4.35
CA PRO A 94 13.21 5.07 5.28
C PRO A 94 12.30 5.61 6.40
N LEU A 95 11.52 4.72 7.03
CA LEU A 95 10.60 5.06 8.12
C LEU A 95 11.31 5.81 9.25
N GLN A 96 10.78 6.98 9.61
CA GLN A 96 11.27 7.79 10.73
C GLN A 96 10.54 7.36 12.00
N LEU A 97 11.12 6.42 12.75
CA LEU A 97 10.52 5.93 14.00
C LEU A 97 11.05 6.70 15.20
N ASN A 98 10.16 7.01 16.15
CA ASN A 98 10.56 7.64 17.42
C ASN A 98 11.73 6.90 18.09
N PRO A 99 12.66 7.59 18.77
CA PRO A 99 13.69 6.94 19.57
C PRO A 99 13.09 5.94 20.57
N LEU A 100 13.78 4.83 20.83
CA LEU A 100 13.31 3.81 21.79
C LEU A 100 13.26 4.32 23.24
N ALA A 101 13.94 5.44 23.54
CA ALA A 101 13.88 6.10 24.84
C ALA A 101 12.49 6.66 25.12
N ASP A 102 11.79 7.12 24.09
CA ASP A 102 10.50 7.81 24.21
C ASP A 102 9.30 6.83 24.16
N VAL A 103 9.56 5.53 24.11
CA VAL A 103 8.53 4.49 23.96
C VAL A 103 8.24 3.79 25.29
N LYS A 104 7.04 4.02 25.84
CA LYS A 104 6.54 3.42 27.09
C LYS A 104 6.71 1.90 27.18
N HIS A 105 6.44 1.17 26.09
CA HIS A 105 6.56 -0.29 26.03
C HIS A 105 7.76 -0.73 25.19
N ARG A 106 8.96 -0.36 25.64
CA ARG A 106 10.22 -0.54 24.90
C ARG A 106 10.44 -1.97 24.39
N ALA A 107 10.26 -3.00 25.23
CA ALA A 107 10.46 -4.39 24.82
C ALA A 107 9.54 -4.81 23.65
N ARG A 108 8.26 -4.43 23.71
CA ARG A 108 7.29 -4.69 22.63
C ARG A 108 7.67 -3.92 21.35
N ALA A 109 8.10 -2.68 21.50
CA ALA A 109 8.55 -1.85 20.39
C ALA A 109 9.80 -2.41 19.69
N VAL A 110 10.77 -2.90 20.47
CA VAL A 110 11.96 -3.59 19.93
C VAL A 110 11.55 -4.84 19.15
N ALA A 111 10.68 -5.69 19.71
CA ALA A 111 10.20 -6.89 19.04
C ALA A 111 9.47 -6.59 17.73
N ARG A 112 8.60 -5.56 17.71
CA ARG A 112 7.96 -5.07 16.47
C ARG A 112 8.99 -4.61 15.44
N ARG A 113 9.87 -3.68 15.82
CA ARG A 113 10.86 -3.09 14.91
C ARG A 113 11.80 -4.13 14.32
N ARG A 114 12.16 -5.18 15.07
CA ARG A 114 12.95 -6.31 14.56
C ARG A 114 12.26 -7.00 13.40
N ASN A 115 10.97 -7.33 13.55
CA ASN A 115 10.20 -7.97 12.47
C ASN A 115 10.10 -7.05 11.24
N TRP A 116 9.82 -5.76 11.44
CA TRP A 116 9.71 -4.81 10.34
C TRP A 116 11.03 -4.66 9.57
N LEU A 117 12.15 -4.54 10.28
CA LEU A 117 13.47 -4.45 9.67
C LEU A 117 13.83 -5.70 8.87
N GLU A 118 13.48 -6.88 9.37
CA GLU A 118 13.72 -8.13 8.67
C GLU A 118 12.90 -8.21 7.37
N ILE A 119 11.62 -7.82 7.43
CA ILE A 119 10.76 -7.77 6.24
C ILE A 119 11.26 -6.75 5.22
N ILE A 120 11.65 -5.54 5.67
CA ILE A 120 12.21 -4.50 4.78
C ILE A 120 13.45 -5.04 4.07
N ARG A 121 14.38 -5.65 4.82
CA ARG A 121 15.65 -6.16 4.28
C ARG A 121 15.43 -7.32 3.32
N SER A 122 14.65 -8.31 3.72
CA SER A 122 14.35 -9.49 2.89
C SER A 122 13.63 -9.11 1.61
N THR A 123 12.62 -8.24 1.69
CA THR A 123 11.89 -7.74 0.52
C THR A 123 12.81 -6.95 -0.41
N ARG A 124 13.61 -6.03 0.13
CA ARG A 124 14.56 -5.25 -0.67
C ARG A 124 15.57 -6.16 -1.37
N ARG A 125 16.12 -7.15 -0.66
CA ARG A 125 17.06 -8.12 -1.22
C ARG A 125 16.42 -8.91 -2.37
N ALA A 126 15.25 -9.51 -2.13
CA ALA A 126 14.54 -10.28 -3.16
C ALA A 126 14.24 -9.44 -4.41
N MET A 127 13.81 -8.19 -4.25
CA MET A 127 13.58 -7.27 -5.38
C MET A 127 14.86 -6.91 -6.16
N LEU A 128 16.01 -6.83 -5.48
CA LEU A 128 17.29 -6.57 -6.14
C LEU A 128 17.81 -7.81 -6.87
N GLU A 129 17.67 -8.98 -6.27
CA GLU A 129 18.01 -10.28 -6.88
C GLU A 129 17.17 -10.49 -8.14
N ASP A 130 15.85 -10.31 -8.03
CA ASP A 130 14.91 -10.45 -9.16
C ASP A 130 15.31 -9.60 -10.37
N ARG A 131 15.71 -8.34 -10.16
CA ARG A 131 16.18 -7.44 -11.24
C ARG A 131 17.43 -7.92 -11.94
N THR A 132 18.32 -8.57 -11.20
CA THR A 132 19.57 -9.09 -11.77
C THR A 132 19.37 -10.44 -12.45
N SER A 133 18.32 -11.18 -12.06
CA SER A 133 17.98 -12.49 -12.60
C SER A 133 17.02 -12.43 -13.80
N HIS A 134 16.17 -11.40 -13.88
CA HIS A 134 15.24 -11.21 -14.98
C HIS A 134 15.70 -10.09 -15.92
N THR A 135 16.04 -10.44 -17.16
CA THR A 135 15.87 -9.49 -18.27
C THR A 135 14.36 -9.31 -18.45
N PRO A 136 13.79 -8.11 -18.25
CA PRO A 136 12.37 -7.92 -18.47
C PRO A 136 12.06 -8.30 -19.92
N ALA A 137 11.05 -9.16 -20.12
CA ALA A 137 10.47 -9.33 -21.44
C ALA A 137 10.13 -7.93 -21.97
N ALA A 138 10.44 -7.66 -23.24
CA ALA A 138 9.99 -6.42 -23.87
C ALA A 138 8.49 -6.28 -23.57
N ILE A 139 8.08 -5.12 -23.09
CA ILE A 139 6.66 -4.80 -22.99
C ILE A 139 6.19 -4.80 -24.45
N GLU A 140 5.68 -5.94 -24.93
CA GLU A 140 4.96 -5.96 -26.19
C GLU A 140 3.87 -4.92 -26.04
N GLU A 141 3.88 -3.93 -26.93
CA GLU A 141 2.86 -2.91 -27.00
C GLU A 141 1.51 -3.62 -26.88
N VAL A 142 0.77 -3.33 -25.81
CA VAL A 142 -0.65 -3.63 -25.76
C VAL A 142 -1.29 -2.65 -26.74
N SER A 143 -1.11 -2.96 -28.03
CA SER A 143 -1.65 -2.23 -29.15
C SER A 143 -3.16 -2.43 -29.13
N SER A 144 -3.85 -1.33 -28.88
CA SER A 144 -5.13 -0.94 -29.47
C SER A 144 -6.37 -1.84 -29.31
N ALA A 145 -6.35 -2.94 -28.55
CA ALA A 145 -7.53 -3.83 -28.47
C ALA A 145 -8.60 -3.44 -27.44
N PHE A 146 -8.42 -2.41 -26.59
CA PHE A 146 -9.33 -2.19 -25.45
C PHE A 146 -10.50 -1.22 -25.64
N PHE A 147 -10.73 -0.63 -26.83
CA PHE A 147 -11.98 0.10 -27.08
C PHE A 147 -12.38 0.12 -28.57
N PRO A 148 -13.36 -0.68 -29.02
CA PRO A 148 -14.23 -0.27 -30.09
C PRO A 148 -15.45 0.44 -29.47
N LEU A 149 -15.35 1.76 -29.31
CA LEU A 149 -16.52 2.62 -29.19
C LEU A 149 -16.76 3.26 -30.56
N GLU A 150 -17.22 2.48 -31.54
CA GLU A 150 -17.82 3.04 -32.74
C GLU A 150 -19.05 2.23 -33.18
N GLY A 151 -20.15 2.97 -33.41
CA GLY A 151 -21.14 2.60 -34.41
C GLY A 151 -22.50 2.10 -33.92
N ARG A 152 -23.35 2.98 -33.39
CA ARG A 152 -24.80 2.94 -33.71
C ARG A 152 -25.32 4.35 -33.98
N GLY A 153 -25.08 4.81 -35.20
CA GLY A 153 -25.89 5.84 -35.84
C GLY A 153 -27.11 5.21 -36.50
N GLN A 154 -28.29 5.72 -36.13
CA GLN A 154 -29.48 5.99 -36.95
C GLN A 154 -29.92 5.00 -38.05
N HIS A 155 -31.10 4.40 -37.89
CA HIS A 155 -32.34 4.78 -38.62
C HIS A 155 -33.44 3.74 -38.31
N ASP A 156 -34.63 4.18 -37.87
CA ASP A 156 -35.86 3.67 -38.47
C ASP A 156 -36.99 4.70 -38.37
N GLU A 157 -37.14 5.48 -39.45
CA GLU A 157 -38.42 6.08 -39.81
C GLU A 157 -38.99 5.21 -40.94
N ARG A 158 -40.10 4.50 -40.67
CA ARG A 158 -41.30 4.44 -41.54
C ARG A 158 -42.39 3.50 -41.00
N ASN A 159 -43.63 4.01 -41.05
CA ASN A 159 -44.94 3.35 -40.99
C ASN A 159 -45.32 2.69 -39.64
N THR A 160 -46.34 3.15 -38.91
CA THR A 160 -47.73 3.44 -39.33
C THR A 160 -48.39 4.39 -38.35
#